data_AF-A0A353N7C2-F1
#
_entry.id   AF-A0A353N7C2-F1
#
_cell.length_a   1.000
_cell.length_b   1.000
_cell.length_c   1.000
_cell.angle_alpha   90.00
_cell.angle_beta   90.00
_cell.angle_gamma   90.00
#
_symmetry.space_group_name_H-M   'P 1'
#
loop_
_entity.id
_entity.type
_entity.pdbx_description
1 polymer ?
#
loop_
_entity_poly.entity_id
_entity_poly.type
_entity_poly.pdbx_seq_one_letter_code
_entity_poly.pdbx_strand_id
1 'polypeptide(L)'
;MPGRIKNPWLDPNKEGKGRGRRAKRYCVRCGNTVRQSRILKAYNLCEYCVQEMKKKKEKNWVCLGCGRLAPEEVKVGGGYCRKCLCPACGKPDPAYVKIAGLCRECAKTAGVFCIRCGKEAPAQVRKNKGFCDLCSKKK
;
A
#
# COMPACT_ATOMS: atom_id res chain seq x y z
N MET A 1 4.50 20.61 1.73
CA MET A 1 3.29 19.80 1.39
C MET A 1 3.42 19.32 -0.05
N PRO A 2 3.46 18.01 -0.34
CA PRO A 2 3.45 17.58 -1.74
C PRO A 2 2.09 17.95 -2.33
N GLY A 3 2.11 18.90 -3.26
CA GLY A 3 0.92 19.48 -3.89
C GLY A 3 -0.01 18.37 -4.39
N ARG A 4 -1.29 18.46 -4.03
CA ARG A 4 -2.34 17.56 -4.51
C ARG A 4 -2.36 17.59 -6.03
N ILE A 5 -1.71 16.62 -6.68
CA ILE A 5 -1.94 16.33 -8.09
C ILE A 5 -3.42 15.90 -8.17
N LYS A 6 -4.30 16.82 -8.59
CA LYS A 6 -5.77 16.66 -8.57
C LYS A 6 -6.29 15.39 -9.27
N ASN A 7 -5.49 14.77 -10.13
CA ASN A 7 -5.70 13.40 -10.61
C ASN A 7 -4.37 12.82 -11.12
N PRO A 8 -3.88 11.67 -10.61
CA PRO A 8 -2.63 11.06 -11.06
C PRO A 8 -2.73 10.46 -12.48
N TRP A 9 -3.92 10.36 -13.05
CA TRP A 9 -4.15 9.83 -14.40
C TRP A 9 -4.33 10.96 -15.43
N LEU A 10 -3.84 10.72 -16.64
CA LEU A 10 -4.23 11.45 -17.84
C LEU A 10 -5.48 10.79 -18.42
N ASP A 11 -6.46 11.60 -18.81
CA ASP A 11 -7.75 11.16 -19.29
C ASP A 11 -7.79 11.21 -20.84
N PRO A 12 -8.18 10.11 -21.52
CA PRO A 12 -8.36 10.11 -22.97
C PRO A 12 -9.26 11.22 -23.49
N ASN A 13 -10.34 11.53 -22.77
CA ASN A 13 -11.34 12.50 -23.20
C ASN A 13 -10.86 13.94 -23.11
N LYS A 14 -9.93 14.22 -22.19
CA LYS A 14 -9.38 15.57 -21.98
C LYS A 14 -8.05 15.75 -22.69
N GLU A 15 -7.10 14.86 -22.43
CA GLU A 15 -5.73 14.98 -22.93
C GLU A 15 -5.49 14.23 -24.24
N GLY A 16 -6.29 13.21 -24.58
CA GLY A 16 -6.12 12.43 -25.82
C GLY A 16 -6.55 13.15 -27.09
N LYS A 17 -7.51 14.09 -26.99
CA LYS A 17 -8.04 14.85 -28.13
C LYS A 17 -7.16 16.03 -28.57
N GLY A 18 -6.20 16.45 -27.75
CA GLY A 18 -5.30 17.56 -28.06
C GLY A 18 -4.15 17.19 -29.01
N ARG A 19 -3.43 18.19 -29.51
CA ARG A 19 -2.18 18.02 -30.29
C ARG A 19 -0.89 18.17 -29.46
N GLY A 20 -1.00 18.50 -28.17
CA GLY A 20 0.13 18.82 -27.29
C GLY A 20 0.90 17.60 -26.74
N ARG A 21 1.99 17.86 -26.00
CA ARG A 21 2.89 16.83 -25.41
C ARG A 21 2.14 15.77 -24.59
N ARG A 22 1.06 16.15 -23.89
CA ARG A 22 0.25 15.22 -23.08
C ARG A 22 -0.54 14.21 -23.93
N ALA A 23 -0.99 14.61 -25.12
CA ALA A 23 -1.71 13.72 -26.04
C ALA A 23 -0.81 12.66 -26.66
N LYS A 24 0.49 12.94 -26.74
CA LYS A 24 1.52 12.02 -27.25
C LYS A 24 2.06 11.04 -26.20
N ARG A 25 1.58 11.10 -24.96
CA ARG A 25 2.01 10.13 -23.94
C ARG A 25 1.47 8.73 -24.27
N TYR A 26 2.27 7.74 -23.91
CA TYR A 26 1.98 6.34 -24.13
C TYR A 26 2.43 5.50 -22.93
N CYS A 27 1.91 4.28 -22.86
CA CYS A 27 2.31 3.27 -21.89
C CYS A 27 3.67 2.70 -22.27
N VAL A 28 4.66 2.78 -21.38
CA VAL A 28 6.01 2.24 -21.63
C VAL A 28 6.05 0.72 -21.74
N ARG A 29 5.01 0.02 -21.26
CA ARG A 29 4.96 -1.46 -21.24
C ARG A 29 4.27 -2.06 -22.45
N CYS A 30 3.18 -1.45 -22.93
CA CYS A 30 2.37 -2.00 -24.02
C CYS A 30 2.17 -1.04 -25.20
N GLY A 31 2.68 0.19 -25.14
CA GLY A 31 2.54 1.17 -26.21
C GLY A 31 1.20 1.91 -26.29
N ASN A 32 0.17 1.49 -25.52
CA ASN A 32 -1.13 2.16 -25.53
C ASN A 32 -1.01 3.66 -25.30
N THR A 33 -1.65 4.45 -26.14
CA THR A 33 -1.61 5.92 -26.07
C THR A 33 -2.66 6.46 -25.09
N VAL A 34 -2.51 7.73 -24.67
CA VAL A 34 -3.54 8.44 -23.89
C VAL A 34 -4.88 8.46 -24.62
N ARG A 35 -4.92 8.35 -25.95
CA ARG A 35 -6.18 8.24 -26.72
C ARG A 35 -6.95 6.94 -26.46
N GLN A 36 -6.24 5.85 -26.18
CA GLN A 36 -6.84 4.53 -26.00
C GLN A 36 -7.14 4.22 -24.53
N SER A 37 -6.38 4.76 -23.59
CA SER A 37 -6.49 4.40 -22.17
C SER A 37 -5.96 5.48 -21.25
N ARG A 38 -6.40 5.49 -19.99
CA ARG A 38 -5.83 6.39 -18.98
C ARG A 38 -4.37 6.05 -18.71
N ILE A 39 -3.50 7.06 -18.70
CA ILE A 39 -2.06 6.89 -18.44
C ILE A 39 -1.67 7.50 -17.09
N LEU A 40 -1.07 6.68 -16.23
CA LEU A 40 -0.55 7.08 -14.93
C LEU A 40 0.64 8.02 -15.11
N LYS A 41 0.53 9.23 -14.56
CA LYS A 41 1.46 10.32 -14.87
C LYS A 41 2.90 10.06 -14.45
N ALA A 42 3.08 9.43 -13.29
CA ALA A 42 4.39 9.23 -12.67
C ALA A 42 5.25 8.20 -13.41
N TYR A 43 4.63 7.15 -13.95
CA TYR A 43 5.35 5.98 -14.50
C TYR A 43 5.06 5.71 -15.97
N ASN A 44 4.22 6.53 -16.62
CA ASN A 44 3.77 6.32 -18.00
C ASN A 44 3.24 4.89 -18.22
N LEU A 45 2.31 4.46 -17.38
CA LEU A 45 1.68 3.14 -17.47
C LEU A 45 0.19 3.29 -17.69
N CYS A 46 -0.39 2.50 -18.59
CA CYS A 46 -1.84 2.51 -18.79
C CYS A 46 -2.58 1.80 -17.64
N GLU A 47 -3.87 2.12 -17.49
CA GLU A 47 -4.71 1.52 -16.45
C GLU A 47 -4.78 0.00 -16.55
N TYR A 48 -4.76 -0.58 -17.75
CA TYR A 48 -4.77 -2.02 -17.97
C TYR A 48 -3.49 -2.69 -17.45
N CYS A 49 -2.31 -2.19 -17.84
CA CYS A 49 -1.05 -2.72 -17.31
C CYS A 49 -0.96 -2.57 -15.79
N VAL A 50 -1.46 -1.45 -15.24
CA VAL A 50 -1.49 -1.26 -13.78
C VAL A 50 -2.41 -2.28 -13.10
N GLN A 51 -3.60 -2.54 -13.66
CA GLN A 51 -4.52 -3.53 -13.13
C GLN A 51 -3.94 -4.95 -13.21
N GLU A 52 -3.29 -5.29 -14.32
CA GLU A 52 -2.65 -6.58 -14.50
C GLU A 52 -1.52 -6.80 -13.48
N MET A 53 -0.65 -5.80 -13.29
CA MET A 53 0.40 -5.83 -12.25
C MET A 53 -0.18 -6.02 -10.85
N LYS A 54 -1.30 -5.35 -10.54
CA LYS A 54 -1.98 -5.50 -9.26
C LYS A 54 -2.53 -6.91 -9.06
N LYS A 55 -3.16 -7.48 -10.10
CA LYS A 55 -3.68 -8.86 -10.08
C LYS A 55 -2.55 -9.87 -9.86
N LYS A 56 -1.44 -9.72 -10.58
CA LYS A 56 -0.26 -10.59 -10.47
C LYS A 56 0.61 -10.32 -9.24
N LYS A 57 0.32 -9.26 -8.47
CA LYS A 57 1.15 -8.75 -7.36
C LYS A 57 2.64 -8.70 -7.74
N GLU A 58 2.94 -8.04 -8.85
CA GLU A 58 4.31 -7.97 -9.36
C GLU A 58 5.26 -7.30 -8.33
N LYS A 59 6.20 -8.08 -7.78
CA LYS A 59 6.98 -7.76 -6.56
C LYS A 59 7.67 -6.38 -6.57
N ASN A 60 8.09 -5.90 -7.73
CA ASN A 60 8.81 -4.62 -7.88
C ASN A 60 7.90 -3.40 -8.10
N TRP A 61 6.60 -3.63 -8.24
CA TRP A 61 5.61 -2.59 -8.54
C TRP A 61 4.51 -2.52 -7.49
N VAL A 62 4.10 -3.67 -6.96
CA VAL A 62 2.92 -3.83 -6.15
C VAL A 62 3.27 -4.47 -4.83
N CYS A 63 2.74 -3.90 -3.75
CA CYS A 63 2.91 -4.45 -2.42
C CYS A 63 2.25 -5.83 -2.32
N LEU A 64 3.04 -6.84 -1.95
CA LEU A 64 2.57 -8.22 -1.78
C LEU A 64 1.48 -8.34 -0.71
N GLY A 65 1.55 -7.50 0.33
CA GLY A 65 0.59 -7.48 1.43
C GLY A 65 -0.76 -6.87 1.04
N CYS A 66 -0.76 -5.60 0.61
CA CYS A 66 -2.01 -4.84 0.40
C CYS A 66 -2.42 -4.65 -1.07
N GLY A 67 -1.63 -5.10 -2.04
CA GLY A 67 -1.94 -4.95 -3.47
C GLY A 67 -1.84 -3.50 -4.00
N ARG A 68 -1.31 -2.58 -3.19
CA ARG A 68 -1.11 -1.19 -3.59
C ARG A 68 0.07 -1.08 -4.58
N LEU A 69 -0.13 -0.33 -5.66
CA LEU A 69 0.95 0.08 -6.56
C LEU A 69 1.84 1.11 -5.83
N ALA A 70 3.07 0.72 -5.51
CA ALA A 70 4.03 1.54 -4.76
C ALA A 70 5.47 1.13 -5.10
N PRO A 71 5.91 1.27 -6.37
CA PRO A 71 7.18 0.74 -6.85
C PRO A 71 8.40 1.23 -6.06
N GLU A 72 8.44 2.50 -5.67
CA GLU A 72 9.52 3.05 -4.84
C GLU A 72 9.57 2.41 -3.45
N GLU A 73 8.40 2.25 -2.81
CA GLU A 73 8.33 1.66 -1.46
C GLU A 73 8.66 0.17 -1.48
N VAL A 74 8.15 -0.59 -2.46
CA VAL A 74 8.36 -2.05 -2.51
C VAL A 74 9.77 -2.43 -2.92
N LYS A 75 10.49 -1.60 -3.70
CA LYS A 75 11.90 -1.83 -4.02
C LYS A 75 12.76 -1.78 -2.77
N VAL A 76 12.56 -0.78 -1.92
CA VAL A 76 13.27 -0.64 -0.63
C VAL A 76 12.78 -1.67 0.38
N GLY A 77 11.47 -1.92 0.40
CA GLY A 77 10.79 -2.79 1.36
C GLY A 77 10.72 -4.27 0.99
N GLY A 78 11.56 -4.74 0.05
CA GLY A 78 11.64 -6.16 -0.32
C GLY A 78 10.34 -6.77 -0.91
N GLY A 79 9.47 -5.96 -1.49
CA GLY A 79 8.16 -6.36 -2.02
C GLY A 79 6.97 -5.84 -1.20
N TYR A 80 7.20 -5.10 -0.11
CA TYR A 80 6.15 -4.53 0.73
C TYR A 80 6.24 -3.01 0.80
N CYS A 81 5.07 -2.36 0.81
CA CYS A 81 5.01 -0.92 1.04
C CYS A 81 5.22 -0.59 2.52
N ARG A 82 5.54 0.67 2.84
CA ARG A 82 5.83 1.12 4.22
C ARG A 82 4.68 0.87 5.19
N LYS A 83 3.43 0.84 4.69
CA LYS A 83 2.23 0.54 5.49
C LYS A 83 2.09 -0.93 5.88
N CYS A 84 2.82 -1.83 5.22
CA CYS A 84 2.80 -3.27 5.48
C CYS A 84 4.03 -3.75 6.25
N LEU A 85 5.03 -2.87 6.41
CA LEU A 85 6.24 -3.12 7.17
C LEU A 85 6.06 -2.58 8.58
N CYS A 86 6.59 -3.30 9.56
CA CYS A 86 6.69 -2.81 10.93
C CYS A 86 7.64 -1.61 10.96
N PRO A 87 7.22 -0.42 11.45
CA PRO A 87 8.10 0.74 11.53
C PRO A 87 9.26 0.54 12.52
N ALA A 88 9.12 -0.37 13.50
CA ALA A 88 10.14 -0.61 14.51
C ALA A 88 11.25 -1.57 14.03
N CYS A 89 10.90 -2.65 13.32
CA CYS A 89 11.87 -3.69 12.94
C CYS A 89 12.01 -3.92 11.44
N GLY A 90 11.22 -3.23 10.62
CA GLY A 90 11.23 -3.38 9.15
C GLY A 90 10.69 -4.70 8.63
N LYS A 91 10.27 -5.64 9.49
CA LYS A 91 9.69 -6.93 9.05
C LYS A 91 8.27 -6.75 8.49
N PRO A 92 7.88 -7.50 7.45
CA PRO A 92 6.52 -7.49 6.92
C PRO A 92 5.56 -8.24 7.84
N ASP A 93 4.49 -7.57 8.26
CA ASP A 93 3.34 -8.19 8.93
C ASP A 93 2.06 -7.42 8.54
N PRO A 94 1.67 -7.49 7.26
CA PRO A 94 0.63 -6.61 6.72
C PRO A 94 -0.73 -6.77 7.41
N ALA A 95 -1.04 -7.97 7.91
CA ALA A 95 -2.30 -8.25 8.56
C ALA A 95 -2.38 -7.54 9.92
N TYR A 96 -1.30 -7.57 10.71
CA TYR A 96 -1.31 -7.02 12.06
C TYR A 96 -0.88 -5.55 12.12
N VAL A 97 0.09 -5.13 11.30
CA VAL A 97 0.53 -3.73 11.19
C VAL A 97 -0.64 -2.81 10.82
N LYS A 98 -1.56 -3.27 9.96
CA LYS A 98 -2.75 -2.49 9.60
C LYS A 98 -3.67 -2.22 10.79
N ILE A 99 -3.64 -3.06 11.81
CA ILE A 99 -4.54 -2.99 12.98
C ILE A 99 -3.86 -2.29 14.15
N ALA A 100 -2.62 -2.67 14.46
CA ALA A 100 -1.90 -2.24 15.66
C ALA A 100 -0.76 -1.23 15.38
N GLY A 101 -0.44 -0.93 14.12
CA GLY A 101 0.68 -0.07 13.75
C GLY A 101 2.07 -0.70 13.87
N LEU A 102 2.19 -1.90 14.47
CA LEU A 102 3.42 -2.67 14.63
C LEU A 102 3.21 -4.12 14.17
N CYS A 103 4.28 -4.88 13.93
CA CYS A 103 4.18 -6.34 13.79
C CYS A 103 3.88 -6.98 15.15
N ARG A 104 3.39 -8.23 15.13
CA ARG A 104 3.05 -8.97 16.35
C ARG A 104 4.20 -9.07 17.35
N GLU A 105 5.42 -9.30 16.87
CA GLU A 105 6.61 -9.42 17.73
C GLU A 105 6.91 -8.10 18.46
N CYS A 106 6.94 -6.98 17.74
CA CYS A 106 7.20 -5.68 18.31
C CYS A 106 6.06 -5.23 19.23
N ALA A 107 4.80 -5.49 18.86
CA ALA A 107 3.66 -5.17 19.71
C ALA A 107 3.65 -5.96 21.01
N LYS A 108 4.00 -7.25 20.95
CA LYS A 108 4.15 -8.11 22.14
C LYS A 108 5.26 -7.60 23.06
N THR A 109 6.38 -7.19 22.47
CA THR A 109 7.53 -6.63 23.21
C THR A 109 7.18 -5.29 23.86
N ALA A 110 6.44 -4.43 23.14
CA ALA A 110 5.98 -3.15 23.67
C ALA A 110 4.98 -3.34 24.85
N GLY A 111 4.18 -4.41 24.82
CA GLY A 111 3.24 -4.73 25.90
C GLY A 111 2.07 -3.74 26.03
N VAL A 112 1.82 -2.93 25.00
CA VAL A 112 0.79 -1.88 24.99
C VAL A 112 -0.48 -2.33 24.25
N PHE A 113 -0.33 -3.19 23.24
CA PHE A 113 -1.40 -3.58 22.34
C PHE A 113 -1.92 -4.99 22.64
N CYS A 114 -3.24 -5.17 22.51
CA CYS A 114 -3.85 -6.50 22.56
C CYS A 114 -3.35 -7.35 21.38
N ILE A 115 -2.76 -8.51 21.67
CA ILE A 115 -2.17 -9.40 20.66
C ILE A 115 -3.23 -9.90 19.65
N ARG A 116 -4.49 -10.01 20.07
CA ARG A 116 -5.57 -10.53 19.21
C ARG A 116 -6.19 -9.48 18.31
N CYS A 117 -6.59 -8.33 18.87
CA CYS A 117 -7.35 -7.31 18.14
C CYS A 117 -6.56 -6.04 17.85
N GLY A 118 -5.31 -5.93 18.29
CA GLY A 118 -4.44 -4.77 18.07
C GLY A 118 -4.85 -3.50 18.82
N LYS A 119 -5.94 -3.52 19.60
CA LYS A 119 -6.39 -2.38 20.39
C LYS A 119 -5.35 -2.02 21.45
N GLU A 120 -5.00 -0.73 21.51
CA GLU A 120 -4.14 -0.18 22.56
C GLU A 120 -4.87 -0.26 23.91
N ALA A 121 -4.28 -0.97 24.88
CA ALA A 121 -4.88 -1.20 26.19
C ALA A 121 -3.80 -1.58 27.23
N PRO A 122 -2.80 -0.73 27.51
CA PRO A 122 -1.61 -1.10 28.29
C PRO A 122 -1.94 -1.70 29.67
N ALA A 123 -2.88 -1.11 30.40
CA ALA A 123 -3.30 -1.62 31.71
C ALA A 123 -3.94 -3.01 31.62
N GLN A 124 -4.83 -3.23 30.64
CA GLN A 124 -5.52 -4.50 30.45
C GLN A 124 -4.57 -5.59 29.93
N VAL A 125 -3.68 -5.22 29.01
CA VAL A 125 -2.71 -6.13 28.40
C VAL A 125 -1.73 -6.63 29.46
N ARG A 126 -1.29 -5.77 30.40
CA ARG A 126 -0.49 -6.17 31.56
C ARG A 126 -1.25 -7.14 32.47
N LYS A 127 -2.50 -6.81 32.81
CA LYS A 127 -3.35 -7.65 33.68
C LYS A 127 -3.67 -9.02 33.05
N ASN A 128 -3.98 -9.05 31.76
CA ASN A 128 -4.50 -10.22 31.05
C ASN A 128 -3.45 -10.89 30.16
N LYS A 129 -2.16 -10.78 30.47
CA LYS A 129 -1.05 -11.45 29.76
C LYS A 129 -1.04 -11.25 28.23
N GLY A 130 -1.26 -10.03 27.76
CA GLY A 130 -1.22 -9.70 26.34
C GLY A 130 -2.57 -9.38 25.68
N PHE A 131 -3.69 -9.41 26.42
CA PHE A 131 -5.03 -9.27 25.85
C PHE A 131 -5.82 -8.10 26.46
N CYS A 132 -6.71 -7.49 25.69
CA CYS A 132 -7.73 -6.59 26.27
C CYS A 132 -8.85 -7.41 26.94
N ASP A 133 -9.66 -6.78 27.79
CA ASP A 133 -10.69 -7.46 28.59
C ASP A 133 -11.73 -8.20 27.72
N LEU A 134 -12.05 -7.64 26.55
CA LEU A 134 -12.97 -8.27 25.61
C LEU A 134 -12.38 -9.54 24.98
N CYS A 135 -11.07 -9.54 24.72
CA CYS A 135 -10.41 -10.68 24.10
C CYS A 135 -10.02 -11.75 25.12
N SER A 136 -9.77 -11.39 26.38
CA SER A 136 -9.47 -12.34 27.45
C SER A 136 -10.70 -13.16 27.88
N LYS A 137 -11.91 -12.57 27.81
CA LYS A 137 -13.18 -13.26 28.08
C LYS A 137 -13.63 -14.23 26.97
N LYS A 138 -13.07 -14.11 25.76
CA LYS A 138 -13.39 -14.95 24.58
C LYS A 138 -12.35 -16.06 24.37
N LYS A 139 -11.72 -16.50 25.45
CA LYS A 139 -10.62 -17.47 25.42
C LYS A 139 -11.16 -18.86 25.66
#